data_AF-A0A7S4J126-F1
#
_entry.id   AF-A0A7S4J126-F1
#
_cell.length_a   1.000
_cell.length_b   1.000
_cell.length_c   1.000
_cell.angle_alpha   90.00
_cell.angle_beta   90.00
_cell.angle_gamma   90.00
#
_symmetry.space_group_name_H-M   'P 1'
#
loop_
_entity.id
_entity.type
_entity.pdbx_description
1 polymer ?
#
loop_
_entity_poly.entity_id
_entity_poly.type
_entity_poly.pdbx_seq_one_letter_code
_entity_poly.pdbx_strand_id
1 'polypeptide(L)'
;MMSALKKDAAAGYFAILTASAAGLAGLALVYGLRGKKKDVGTKRTKHDDKTGRKDLSWQERSVGVTRSRFRTKQTGVRVVCAPTASEYGRCIEHCIDATDSVLVLCGTAGGTKSLDGGAAFAAKACCAEPCIYRGDIWDFSALRASVAATPRGPSITAICLDATNIHGNDILMDTFVLVKFLRSIFAPSLRIIIVKSRTVARHARSVHTAEDFINAGGMEGLAKESSSKNAGGFDEIQVVCAVGVANYRKTIPFVVKKGDDLLEIGCHHGKTTFLLADAAAEDNSKRKASIESSAPFVVGVDIGKVCIDRANEENRKLQERNLVTKKSHNQCSFEIADAWNTKHLLSLSSSFNAIYIDVGGISGSDGVFEGLSLIRQISCAYSATARCIVVKSRCLRDHASMWMHSDRVLRK
;
A
#
# COMPACT_ATOMS: atom_id res chain seq x y z
N MET A 1 26.22 2.53 -39.94
CA MET A 1 26.19 1.42 -38.95
C MET A 1 25.17 1.64 -37.82
N MET A 2 24.97 2.86 -37.31
CA MET A 2 23.94 3.12 -36.26
C MET A 2 22.46 3.19 -36.74
N SER A 3 22.16 3.28 -38.04
CA SER A 3 20.75 3.26 -38.50
C SER A 3 20.20 1.85 -38.74
N ALA A 4 21.07 0.83 -38.88
CA ALA A 4 20.66 -0.57 -39.01
C ALA A 4 20.18 -1.15 -37.66
N LEU A 5 20.82 -0.76 -36.55
CA LEU A 5 20.48 -1.22 -35.19
C LEU A 5 19.12 -0.70 -34.67
N LYS A 6 18.52 0.33 -35.29
CA LYS A 6 17.20 0.85 -34.87
C LYS A 6 16.02 0.10 -35.51
N LYS A 7 16.22 -0.64 -36.60
CA LYS A 7 15.12 -1.37 -37.26
C LYS A 7 14.86 -2.74 -36.63
N ASP A 8 15.87 -3.39 -36.08
CA ASP A 8 15.71 -4.72 -35.47
C ASP A 8 15.06 -4.69 -34.07
N ALA A 9 15.26 -3.60 -33.32
CA ALA A 9 14.62 -3.41 -32.02
C ALA A 9 13.09 -3.21 -32.11
N ALA A 10 12.60 -2.64 -33.22
CA ALA A 10 11.17 -2.42 -33.43
C ALA A 10 10.42 -3.72 -33.81
N ALA A 11 11.09 -4.63 -34.52
CA ALA A 11 10.51 -5.92 -34.90
C ALA A 11 10.35 -6.87 -33.70
N GLY A 12 11.30 -6.85 -32.75
CA GLY A 12 11.22 -7.64 -31.52
C GLY A 12 10.09 -7.22 -30.58
N TYR A 13 9.76 -5.93 -30.51
CA TYR A 13 8.67 -5.42 -29.66
C TYR A 13 7.27 -5.81 -30.17
N PHE A 14 7.09 -5.96 -31.48
CA PHE A 14 5.79 -6.32 -32.06
C PHE A 14 5.43 -7.80 -31.83
N ALA A 15 6.43 -8.69 -31.77
CA ALA A 15 6.22 -10.12 -31.51
C ALA A 15 5.84 -10.43 -30.05
N ILE A 16 6.30 -9.61 -29.09
CA ILE A 16 6.00 -9.78 -27.65
C ILE A 16 4.57 -9.32 -27.33
N LEU A 17 4.07 -8.30 -28.05
CA LEU A 17 2.71 -7.78 -27.90
C LEU A 17 1.65 -8.74 -28.47
N THR A 18 1.93 -9.46 -29.55
CA THR A 18 1.00 -10.45 -30.11
C THR A 18 0.90 -11.74 -29.28
N ALA A 19 2.00 -12.17 -28.63
CA ALA A 19 1.98 -13.33 -27.74
C ALA A 19 1.17 -13.09 -26.44
N SER A 20 1.15 -11.86 -25.92
CA SER A 20 0.38 -11.52 -24.71
C SER A 20 -1.13 -11.41 -24.96
N ALA A 21 -1.56 -11.06 -26.18
CA ALA A 21 -2.97 -10.99 -26.55
C ALA A 21 -3.62 -12.39 -26.67
N ALA A 22 -2.86 -13.41 -27.09
CA ALA A 22 -3.35 -14.78 -27.21
C ALA A 22 -3.60 -15.44 -25.83
N GLY A 23 -2.80 -15.10 -24.80
CA GLY A 23 -3.00 -15.59 -23.43
C GLY A 23 -4.24 -15.03 -22.74
N LEU A 24 -4.66 -13.80 -23.07
CA LEU A 24 -5.84 -13.15 -22.50
C LEU A 24 -7.17 -13.65 -23.11
N ALA A 25 -7.16 -14.11 -24.36
CA ALA A 25 -8.35 -14.68 -25.00
C ALA A 25 -8.74 -16.06 -24.39
N GLY A 26 -7.77 -16.82 -23.89
CA GLY A 26 -8.01 -18.12 -23.23
C GLY A 26 -8.70 -18.00 -21.86
N LEU A 27 -8.49 -16.91 -21.12
CA LEU A 27 -9.10 -16.69 -19.81
C LEU A 27 -10.57 -16.24 -19.89
N ALA A 28 -10.97 -15.59 -20.99
CA ALA A 28 -12.35 -15.12 -21.19
C ALA A 28 -13.34 -16.26 -21.48
N LEU A 29 -12.89 -17.40 -22.00
CA LEU A 29 -13.77 -18.54 -22.31
C LEU A 29 -14.19 -19.33 -21.06
N VAL A 30 -13.43 -19.26 -19.96
CA VAL A 30 -13.70 -20.03 -18.73
C VAL A 30 -14.76 -19.36 -17.83
N TYR A 31 -15.03 -18.07 -18.00
CA TYR A 31 -15.99 -17.32 -17.17
C TYR A 31 -17.35 -17.03 -17.83
N GLY A 32 -17.57 -17.54 -19.05
CA GLY A 32 -18.71 -17.21 -19.89
C GLY A 32 -19.96 -18.09 -19.74
N LEU A 33 -20.27 -18.68 -18.58
CA LEU A 33 -21.55 -19.37 -18.38
C LEU A 33 -22.08 -19.19 -16.95
N ARG A 34 -22.78 -18.07 -16.70
CA ARG A 34 -23.70 -17.97 -15.55
C ARG A 34 -24.98 -17.23 -15.95
N GLY A 35 -26.06 -18.00 -15.98
CA GLY A 35 -27.37 -17.61 -16.51
C GLY A 35 -28.06 -16.47 -15.76
N LYS A 36 -28.84 -15.71 -16.52
CA LYS A 36 -29.77 -14.67 -16.07
C LYS A 36 -30.79 -15.26 -15.09
N LYS A 37 -30.80 -14.79 -13.84
CA LYS A 37 -31.97 -14.91 -12.96
C LYS A 37 -32.93 -13.76 -13.27
N LYS A 38 -34.19 -14.10 -13.52
CA LYS A 38 -35.31 -13.15 -13.65
C LYS A 38 -35.61 -12.53 -12.29
N ASP A 39 -35.58 -11.21 -12.20
CA ASP A 39 -36.06 -10.46 -11.04
C ASP A 39 -37.60 -10.50 -11.01
N VAL A 40 -38.14 -11.03 -9.92
CA VAL A 40 -39.57 -10.98 -9.60
C VAL A 40 -39.81 -9.67 -8.84
N GLY A 41 -40.47 -8.73 -9.50
CA GLY A 41 -40.85 -7.44 -8.92
C GLY A 41 -41.86 -7.61 -7.80
N THR A 42 -41.48 -7.22 -6.59
CA THR A 42 -42.40 -7.02 -5.46
C THR A 42 -42.81 -5.55 -5.40
N LYS A 43 -44.06 -5.27 -5.76
CA LYS A 43 -44.69 -3.95 -5.57
C LYS A 43 -44.79 -3.66 -4.07
N ARG A 44 -44.16 -2.58 -3.63
CA ARG A 44 -44.30 -2.03 -2.27
C ARG A 44 -45.31 -0.89 -2.32
N THR A 45 -46.45 -1.07 -1.67
CA THR A 45 -47.48 -0.04 -1.48
C THR A 45 -46.97 1.04 -0.53
N LYS A 46 -47.16 2.31 -0.92
CA LYS A 46 -46.97 3.46 -0.04
C LYS A 46 -48.16 3.54 0.90
N HIS A 47 -47.89 3.51 2.20
CA HIS A 47 -48.82 3.96 3.21
C HIS A 47 -48.35 5.34 3.67
N ASP A 48 -49.17 6.35 3.39
CA ASP A 48 -49.05 7.66 4.02
C ASP A 48 -49.48 7.53 5.48
N ASP A 49 -48.67 8.05 6.40
CA ASP A 49 -49.15 8.47 7.70
C ASP A 49 -48.39 9.72 8.16
N LYS A 50 -49.18 10.76 8.42
CA LYS A 50 -48.75 12.05 8.96
C LYS A 50 -48.80 12.01 10.49
N THR A 51 -48.00 12.89 11.08
CA THR A 51 -48.06 13.42 12.45
C THR A 51 -47.34 12.61 13.54
N GLY A 52 -46.38 13.27 14.20
CA GLY A 52 -45.70 12.72 15.38
C GLY A 52 -44.34 13.36 15.65
N ARG A 53 -44.35 14.54 16.24
CA ARG A 53 -43.21 15.23 16.88
C ARG A 53 -42.51 14.25 17.82
N LYS A 54 -41.22 13.95 17.62
CA LYS A 54 -40.41 13.16 18.58
C LYS A 54 -38.98 13.68 18.71
N ASP A 55 -38.58 13.74 19.97
CA ASP A 55 -37.31 14.17 20.52
C ASP A 55 -36.09 13.50 19.88
N LEU A 56 -35.07 14.32 19.63
CA LEU A 56 -33.74 13.92 19.19
C LEU A 56 -32.94 13.38 20.37
N SER A 57 -33.14 12.10 20.69
CA SER A 57 -32.13 11.30 21.38
C SER A 57 -31.46 10.35 20.38
N TRP A 58 -30.24 10.68 19.99
CA TRP A 58 -29.38 9.81 19.19
C TRP A 58 -28.86 8.67 20.09
N GLN A 59 -29.68 7.64 20.30
CA GLN A 59 -29.19 6.35 20.77
C GLN A 59 -28.68 5.56 19.56
N GLU A 60 -27.40 5.23 19.56
CA GLU A 60 -26.77 4.30 18.63
C GLU A 60 -27.48 2.95 18.69
N ARG A 61 -28.45 2.73 17.80
CA ARG A 61 -28.95 1.38 17.51
C ARG A 61 -27.82 0.63 16.82
N SER A 62 -27.19 -0.27 17.55
CA SER A 62 -26.29 -1.28 17.02
C SER A 62 -27.07 -2.24 16.12
N VAL A 63 -27.32 -1.81 14.87
CA VAL A 63 -27.75 -2.72 13.80
C VAL A 63 -26.64 -3.73 13.65
N GLY A 64 -26.95 -5.02 13.86
CA GLY A 64 -26.01 -6.12 13.68
C GLY A 64 -25.47 -6.13 12.25
N VAL A 65 -24.38 -5.40 12.02
CA VAL A 65 -23.68 -5.40 10.74
C VAL A 65 -23.05 -6.78 10.59
N THR A 66 -23.72 -7.65 9.85
CA THR A 66 -23.19 -8.91 9.36
C THR A 66 -21.88 -8.58 8.64
N ARG A 67 -20.75 -8.77 9.33
CA ARG A 67 -19.43 -8.52 8.74
C ARG A 67 -19.34 -9.40 7.49
N SER A 68 -19.06 -8.77 6.34
CA SER A 68 -18.90 -9.45 5.05
C SER A 68 -18.17 -10.79 5.22
N ARG A 69 -18.77 -11.88 4.72
CA ARG A 69 -18.23 -13.26 4.78
C ARG A 69 -16.87 -13.42 4.09
N PHE A 70 -16.42 -12.41 3.33
CA PHE A 70 -15.06 -12.33 2.78
C PHE A 70 -13.99 -11.90 3.79
N ARG A 71 -14.37 -11.65 5.06
CA ARG A 71 -13.45 -11.24 6.14
C ARG A 71 -12.99 -12.42 6.97
N THR A 72 -12.23 -13.34 6.38
CA THR A 72 -11.35 -14.19 7.18
C THR A 72 -10.38 -13.27 7.91
N LYS A 73 -10.25 -13.38 9.25
CA LYS A 73 -9.18 -12.67 9.98
C LYS A 73 -7.90 -12.97 9.21
N GLN A 74 -7.23 -11.93 8.68
CA GLN A 74 -5.93 -12.15 8.09
C GLN A 74 -5.08 -12.87 9.13
N THR A 75 -4.54 -14.02 8.74
CA THR A 75 -3.73 -14.87 9.60
C THR A 75 -2.59 -14.01 10.17
N GLY A 76 -2.23 -14.22 11.44
CA GLY A 76 -1.19 -13.46 12.14
C GLY A 76 0.24 -13.65 11.59
N VAL A 77 0.36 -14.11 10.33
CA VAL A 77 1.62 -14.31 9.64
C VAL A 77 2.33 -12.96 9.52
N ARG A 78 3.58 -12.89 10.01
CA ARG A 78 4.48 -11.76 9.79
C ARG A 78 5.40 -12.03 8.60
N VAL A 79 5.75 -10.98 7.86
CA VAL A 79 6.72 -11.06 6.76
C VAL A 79 7.90 -10.17 7.09
N VAL A 80 9.03 -10.77 7.47
CA VAL A 80 10.25 -10.05 7.85
C VAL A 80 11.16 -9.93 6.62
N CYS A 81 11.52 -8.71 6.27
CA CYS A 81 12.23 -8.41 5.03
C CYS A 81 13.64 -7.96 5.34
N ALA A 82 14.63 -8.76 4.92
CA ALA A 82 16.04 -8.49 5.11
C ALA A 82 16.68 -8.01 3.79
N PRO A 83 17.33 -6.84 3.77
CA PRO A 83 17.97 -6.28 2.58
C PRO A 83 19.30 -6.96 2.23
N THR A 84 19.95 -7.64 3.17
CA THR A 84 21.26 -8.27 3.01
C THR A 84 21.26 -9.73 3.49
N ALA A 85 22.23 -10.53 3.03
CA ALA A 85 22.40 -11.90 3.50
C ALA A 85 22.70 -11.99 5.01
N SER A 86 23.50 -11.06 5.53
CA SER A 86 23.84 -10.97 6.96
C SER A 86 22.60 -10.70 7.81
N GLU A 87 21.80 -9.69 7.45
CA GLU A 87 20.55 -9.41 8.16
C GLU A 87 19.54 -10.56 8.01
N TYR A 88 19.51 -11.24 6.86
CA TYR A 88 18.65 -12.39 6.65
C TYR A 88 18.98 -13.54 7.61
N GLY A 89 20.27 -13.86 7.77
CA GLY A 89 20.75 -14.83 8.76
C GLY A 89 20.37 -14.44 10.19
N ARG A 90 20.62 -13.18 10.59
CA ARG A 90 20.23 -12.68 11.92
C ARG A 90 18.72 -12.73 12.16
N CYS A 91 17.91 -12.42 11.15
CA CYS A 91 16.46 -12.54 11.24
C CYS A 91 16.02 -13.99 11.43
N ILE A 92 16.61 -14.94 10.69
CA ILE A 92 16.39 -16.38 10.90
C ILE A 92 16.72 -16.75 12.34
N GLU A 93 17.88 -16.31 12.84
CA GLU A 93 18.31 -16.62 14.20
C GLU A 93 17.36 -16.08 15.28
N HIS A 94 16.85 -14.87 15.10
CA HIS A 94 15.99 -14.21 16.07
C HIS A 94 14.52 -14.65 15.98
N CYS A 95 14.05 -14.98 14.77
CA CYS A 95 12.63 -15.23 14.52
C CYS A 95 12.23 -16.70 14.58
N ILE A 96 13.16 -17.63 14.38
CA ILE A 96 12.89 -19.08 14.28
C ILE A 96 13.28 -19.77 15.59
N ASP A 97 12.31 -20.47 16.17
CA ASP A 97 12.42 -21.25 17.38
C ASP A 97 12.81 -22.70 17.06
N ALA A 98 13.36 -23.41 18.04
CA ALA A 98 13.76 -24.82 17.91
C ALA A 98 12.59 -25.75 17.51
N THR A 99 11.37 -25.38 17.88
CA THR A 99 10.14 -26.14 17.63
C THR A 99 9.56 -25.91 16.24
N ASP A 100 10.07 -24.95 15.47
CA ASP A 100 9.52 -24.66 14.16
C ASP A 100 9.77 -25.78 13.14
N SER A 101 8.80 -25.93 12.25
CA SER A 101 8.95 -26.65 11.00
C SER A 101 9.26 -25.63 9.91
N VAL A 102 10.48 -25.66 9.40
CA VAL A 102 11.01 -24.64 8.50
C VAL A 102 11.06 -25.14 7.07
N LEU A 103 10.50 -24.36 6.16
CA LEU A 103 10.66 -24.53 4.71
C LEU A 103 11.63 -23.46 4.18
N VAL A 104 12.70 -23.90 3.53
CA VAL A 104 13.66 -23.03 2.85
C VAL A 104 13.42 -23.08 1.35
N LEU A 105 13.06 -21.95 0.76
CA LEU A 105 12.88 -21.77 -0.68
C LEU A 105 14.12 -21.09 -1.24
N CYS A 106 14.95 -21.86 -1.94
CA CYS A 106 16.16 -21.38 -2.60
C CYS A 106 16.15 -21.76 -4.08
N GLY A 107 16.64 -20.88 -4.95
CA GLY A 107 16.73 -21.13 -6.39
C GLY A 107 17.61 -22.32 -6.75
N THR A 108 17.42 -22.84 -7.96
CA THR A 108 18.15 -23.99 -8.49
C THR A 108 19.67 -23.75 -8.47
N ALA A 109 20.39 -24.82 -8.15
CA ALA A 109 21.85 -24.87 -7.97
C ALA A 109 22.63 -24.78 -9.31
N GLY A 110 22.35 -23.76 -10.12
CA GLY A 110 23.23 -23.33 -11.21
C GLY A 110 24.38 -22.53 -10.63
N GLY A 111 25.45 -23.23 -10.23
CA GLY A 111 26.59 -22.78 -9.43
C GLY A 111 26.88 -21.27 -9.38
N THR A 112 26.91 -20.74 -8.14
CA THR A 112 27.69 -19.57 -7.62
C THR A 112 26.92 -18.46 -6.89
N LYS A 113 25.58 -18.37 -6.90
CA LYS A 113 24.94 -17.10 -6.45
C LYS A 113 24.13 -17.05 -5.15
N SER A 114 23.84 -18.15 -4.46
CA SER A 114 23.26 -18.03 -3.10
C SER A 114 23.43 -19.31 -2.29
N LEU A 115 24.65 -19.56 -1.80
CA LEU A 115 24.85 -20.54 -0.72
C LEU A 115 24.36 -20.00 0.62
N ASP A 116 24.11 -18.68 0.73
CA ASP A 116 23.83 -17.99 1.99
C ASP A 116 22.60 -18.52 2.73
N GLY A 117 21.53 -18.87 2.03
CA GLY A 117 20.29 -19.33 2.69
C GLY A 117 20.45 -20.71 3.34
N GLY A 118 21.10 -21.63 2.63
CA GLY A 118 21.39 -22.96 3.15
C GLY A 118 22.53 -22.96 4.18
N ALA A 119 23.57 -22.15 3.96
CA ALA A 119 24.72 -22.05 4.87
C ALA A 119 24.38 -21.31 6.17
N ALA A 120 23.60 -20.23 6.13
CA ALA A 120 23.12 -19.55 7.34
C ALA A 120 22.23 -20.47 8.19
N PHE A 121 21.47 -21.35 7.55
CA PHE A 121 20.64 -22.33 8.25
C PHE A 121 21.45 -23.52 8.77
N ALA A 122 22.37 -24.07 7.96
CA ALA A 122 23.27 -25.15 8.37
C ALA A 122 24.20 -24.75 9.51
N ALA A 123 24.49 -23.45 9.67
CA ALA A 123 25.28 -22.92 10.77
C ALA A 123 24.54 -22.93 12.13
N LYS A 124 23.22 -23.19 12.17
CA LYS A 124 22.42 -23.12 13.41
C LYS A 124 21.85 -24.50 13.80
N ALA A 125 22.45 -25.12 14.82
CA ALA A 125 22.12 -26.44 15.35
C ALA A 125 20.79 -26.54 16.15
N CYS A 126 19.91 -25.53 16.08
CA CYS A 126 18.80 -25.38 17.03
C CYS A 126 17.46 -25.95 16.56
N CYS A 127 17.27 -26.20 15.27
CA CYS A 127 16.02 -26.72 14.71
C CYS A 127 16.27 -28.07 14.05
N ALA A 128 15.25 -28.92 13.99
CA ALA A 128 15.40 -30.14 13.20
C ALA A 128 15.52 -29.82 11.72
N GLU A 129 16.01 -30.80 10.96
CA GLU A 129 16.34 -30.67 9.55
C GLU A 129 15.27 -29.90 8.76
N PRO A 130 15.63 -28.77 8.11
CA PRO A 130 14.69 -27.97 7.36
C PRO A 130 14.25 -28.70 6.08
N CYS A 131 13.02 -28.44 5.64
CA CYS A 131 12.59 -28.81 4.30
C CYS A 131 13.23 -27.85 3.30
N ILE A 132 14.22 -28.30 2.52
CA ILE A 132 14.85 -27.48 1.49
C ILE A 132 14.20 -27.78 0.13
N TYR A 133 13.51 -26.81 -0.44
CA TYR A 133 12.96 -26.90 -1.79
C TYR A 133 13.81 -26.13 -2.78
N ARG A 134 14.33 -26.84 -3.80
CA ARG A 134 15.20 -26.33 -4.86
C ARG A 134 14.55 -26.31 -6.24
N GLY A 135 13.27 -26.66 -6.34
CA GLY A 135 12.53 -26.66 -7.60
C GLY A 135 12.13 -25.24 -8.03
N ASP A 136 11.33 -25.17 -9.09
CA ASP A 136 10.68 -23.92 -9.46
C ASP A 136 9.73 -23.48 -8.35
N ILE A 137 9.91 -22.27 -7.81
CA ILE A 137 9.09 -21.69 -6.75
C ILE A 137 7.62 -21.50 -7.16
N TRP A 138 7.33 -21.52 -8.46
CA TRP A 138 5.99 -21.46 -9.02
C TRP A 138 5.36 -22.85 -9.24
N ASP A 139 6.14 -23.93 -9.16
CA ASP A 139 5.61 -25.30 -9.17
C ASP A 139 5.10 -25.69 -7.78
N PHE A 140 3.90 -25.21 -7.47
CA PHE A 140 3.26 -25.44 -6.17
C PHE A 140 2.93 -26.91 -5.92
N SER A 141 2.76 -27.71 -6.97
CA SER A 141 2.50 -29.14 -6.85
C SER A 141 3.75 -29.86 -6.38
N ALA A 142 4.90 -29.60 -7.01
CA ALA A 142 6.18 -30.11 -6.58
C ALA A 142 6.56 -29.60 -5.17
N LEU A 143 6.30 -28.32 -4.87
CA LEU A 143 6.52 -27.76 -3.54
C LEU A 143 5.71 -28.50 -2.47
N ARG A 144 4.41 -28.72 -2.70
CA ARG A 144 3.55 -29.46 -1.76
C ARG A 144 4.00 -30.90 -1.58
N ALA A 145 4.37 -31.58 -2.68
CA ALA A 145 4.87 -32.95 -2.63
C ALA A 145 6.17 -33.04 -1.81
N SER A 146 7.09 -32.08 -2.01
CA SER A 146 8.34 -32.00 -1.24
C SER A 146 8.10 -31.81 0.25
N VAL A 147 7.15 -30.95 0.63
CA VAL A 147 6.80 -30.73 2.05
C VAL A 147 6.10 -31.96 2.65
N ALA A 148 5.20 -32.60 1.89
CA ALA A 148 4.48 -33.79 2.34
C ALA A 148 5.40 -35.00 2.55
N ALA A 149 6.53 -35.07 1.85
CA ALA A 149 7.54 -36.11 2.02
C ALA A 149 8.41 -35.94 3.29
N THR A 150 8.27 -34.82 4.01
CA THR A 150 9.07 -34.59 5.22
C THR A 150 8.56 -35.40 6.41
N PRO A 151 9.45 -35.92 7.29
CA PRO A 151 9.04 -36.73 8.45
C PRO A 151 8.10 -36.01 9.43
N ARG A 152 8.15 -34.67 9.47
CA ARG A 152 7.34 -33.82 10.35
C ARG A 152 5.94 -33.51 9.81
N GLY A 153 5.62 -33.96 8.60
CA GLY A 153 4.34 -33.72 7.95
C GLY A 153 4.17 -32.27 7.45
N PRO A 154 2.96 -31.91 7.00
CA PRO A 154 2.73 -30.68 6.21
C PRO A 154 2.69 -29.39 7.01
N SER A 155 2.88 -29.43 8.33
CA SER A 155 2.70 -28.27 9.21
C SER A 155 3.93 -27.38 9.22
N ILE A 156 4.13 -26.60 8.16
CA ILE A 156 5.16 -25.55 8.08
C ILE A 156 4.74 -24.36 8.95
N THR A 157 5.61 -23.94 9.87
CA THR A 157 5.37 -22.78 10.75
C THR A 157 6.21 -21.57 10.34
N ALA A 158 7.36 -21.79 9.70
CA ALA A 158 8.24 -20.73 9.22
C ALA A 158 8.71 -20.99 7.77
N ILE A 159 8.80 -19.93 6.98
CA ILE A 159 9.37 -20.00 5.62
C ILE A 159 10.54 -19.03 5.50
N CYS A 160 11.63 -19.51 4.94
CA CYS A 160 12.81 -18.75 4.57
C CYS A 160 12.84 -18.62 3.03
N LEU A 161 12.56 -17.43 2.50
CA LEU A 161 12.44 -17.16 1.07
C LEU A 161 13.61 -16.29 0.58
N ASP A 162 14.39 -16.83 -0.35
CA ASP A 162 15.35 -16.05 -1.11
C ASP A 162 14.76 -15.56 -2.44
N ALA A 163 14.32 -14.30 -2.46
CA ALA A 163 13.65 -13.70 -3.60
C ALA A 163 14.60 -13.31 -4.73
N THR A 164 15.93 -13.46 -4.57
CA THR A 164 16.87 -13.20 -5.69
C THR A 164 16.69 -14.14 -6.87
N ASN A 165 15.97 -15.24 -6.66
CA ASN A 165 15.68 -16.26 -7.66
C ASN A 165 14.32 -16.06 -8.32
N ILE A 166 13.58 -15.00 -7.95
CA ILE A 166 12.35 -14.62 -8.63
C ILE A 166 12.76 -13.87 -9.90
N HIS A 167 12.57 -14.52 -11.04
CA HIS A 167 12.71 -13.88 -12.34
C HIS A 167 11.40 -13.20 -12.71
N GLY A 168 11.44 -11.89 -12.90
CA GLY A 168 10.26 -11.10 -13.25
C GLY A 168 10.58 -9.63 -13.45
N ASN A 169 9.68 -8.92 -14.12
CA ASN A 169 9.83 -7.46 -14.35
C ASN A 169 9.57 -6.66 -13.07
N ASP A 170 8.86 -7.23 -12.09
CA ASP A 170 8.48 -6.55 -10.86
C ASP A 170 8.60 -7.46 -9.63
N ILE A 171 9.85 -7.66 -9.19
CA ILE A 171 10.22 -8.47 -8.02
C ILE A 171 9.34 -8.17 -6.80
N LEU A 172 8.92 -6.91 -6.61
CA LEU A 172 8.08 -6.54 -5.48
C LEU A 172 6.69 -7.19 -5.57
N MET A 173 6.01 -7.05 -6.72
CA MET A 173 4.69 -7.63 -6.92
C MET A 173 4.72 -9.15 -6.97
N ASP A 174 5.72 -9.73 -7.63
CA ASP A 174 5.90 -11.18 -7.70
C ASP A 174 6.11 -11.78 -6.30
N THR A 175 6.91 -11.11 -5.45
CA THR A 175 7.08 -11.51 -4.05
C THR A 175 5.77 -11.41 -3.26
N PHE A 176 4.96 -10.37 -3.47
CA PHE A 176 3.68 -10.20 -2.78
C PHE A 176 2.68 -11.30 -3.14
N VAL A 177 2.62 -11.64 -4.43
CA VAL A 177 1.81 -12.74 -4.96
C VAL A 177 2.28 -14.06 -4.36
N LEU A 178 3.58 -14.35 -4.40
CA LEU A 178 4.17 -15.56 -3.83
C LEU A 178 3.89 -15.69 -2.33
N VAL A 179 4.09 -14.63 -1.55
CA VAL A 179 3.77 -14.61 -0.11
C VAL A 179 2.29 -14.89 0.15
N LYS A 180 1.37 -14.29 -0.63
CA LYS A 180 -0.07 -14.56 -0.51
C LYS A 180 -0.39 -16.03 -0.81
N PHE A 181 0.26 -16.63 -1.80
CA PHE A 181 0.10 -18.05 -2.12
C PHE A 181 0.66 -18.97 -1.04
N LEU A 182 1.89 -18.74 -0.57
CA LEU A 182 2.51 -19.53 0.50
C LEU A 182 1.64 -19.51 1.77
N ARG A 183 1.10 -18.34 2.13
CA ARG A 183 0.14 -18.22 3.23
C ARG A 183 -1.12 -19.06 3.03
N SER A 184 -1.65 -19.10 1.81
CA SER A 184 -2.82 -19.92 1.48
C SER A 184 -2.54 -21.41 1.61
N ILE A 185 -1.34 -21.85 1.18
CA ILE A 185 -0.94 -23.27 1.21
C ILE A 185 -0.69 -23.75 2.64
N PHE A 186 -0.01 -22.94 3.47
CA PHE A 186 0.49 -23.37 4.79
C PHE A 186 -0.31 -22.78 5.97
N ALA A 187 -1.43 -22.10 5.72
CA ALA A 187 -2.37 -21.74 6.78
C ALA A 187 -3.08 -22.98 7.35
N PRO A 188 -3.43 -23.00 8.65
CA PRO A 188 -3.25 -21.93 9.63
C PRO A 188 -1.90 -21.97 10.39
N SER A 189 -1.06 -22.99 10.17
CA SER A 189 0.17 -23.23 10.94
C SER A 189 1.26 -22.19 10.70
N LEU A 190 1.31 -21.60 9.51
CA LEU A 190 2.32 -20.60 9.17
C LEU A 190 2.19 -19.37 10.08
N ARG A 191 3.30 -18.99 10.75
CA ARG A 191 3.39 -17.79 11.60
C ARG A 191 4.34 -16.73 11.04
N ILE A 192 5.34 -17.11 10.25
CA ILE A 192 6.34 -16.17 9.75
C ILE A 192 6.89 -16.56 8.39
N ILE A 193 7.19 -15.54 7.58
CA ILE A 193 7.99 -15.66 6.36
C ILE A 193 9.13 -14.66 6.48
N ILE A 194 10.36 -15.11 6.29
CA ILE A 194 11.55 -14.26 6.25
C ILE A 194 11.98 -14.18 4.79
N VAL A 195 12.11 -12.97 4.25
CA VAL A 195 12.39 -12.72 2.84
C VAL A 195 13.72 -12.00 2.69
N LYS A 196 14.66 -12.58 1.94
CA LYS A 196 15.88 -11.90 1.50
C LYS A 196 15.59 -11.11 0.24
N SER A 197 15.46 -9.79 0.35
CA SER A 197 15.29 -8.89 -0.79
C SER A 197 15.46 -7.43 -0.39
N ARG A 198 16.38 -6.73 -1.07
CA ARG A 198 16.56 -5.29 -0.88
C ARG A 198 15.31 -4.49 -1.27
N THR A 199 14.68 -4.82 -2.39
CA THR A 199 13.50 -4.11 -2.89
C THR A 199 12.31 -4.26 -1.96
N VAL A 200 12.08 -5.48 -1.45
CA VAL A 200 10.96 -5.77 -0.55
C VAL A 200 11.22 -5.20 0.84
N ALA A 201 12.47 -5.27 1.33
CA ALA A 201 12.85 -4.60 2.57
C ALA A 201 12.64 -3.09 2.49
N ARG A 202 13.07 -2.45 1.39
CA ARG A 202 12.85 -1.03 1.14
C ARG A 202 11.35 -0.67 1.21
N HIS A 203 10.48 -1.44 0.54
CA HIS A 203 9.02 -1.30 0.68
C HIS A 203 8.53 -1.46 2.13
N ALA A 204 9.00 -2.48 2.84
CA ALA A 204 8.60 -2.71 4.23
C ALA A 204 9.07 -1.60 5.19
N ARG A 205 10.10 -0.83 4.81
CA ARG A 205 10.57 0.35 5.55
C ARG A 205 9.74 1.60 5.25
N SER A 206 9.25 1.73 4.01
CA SER A 206 8.52 2.93 3.58
C SER A 206 7.02 2.86 3.81
N VAL A 207 6.44 1.68 4.07
CA VAL A 207 4.99 1.52 4.28
C VAL A 207 4.65 1.31 5.76
N HIS A 208 3.83 2.20 6.30
CA HIS A 208 3.48 2.25 7.72
C HIS A 208 1.97 2.14 7.92
N THR A 209 1.55 1.58 9.05
CA THR A 209 0.20 1.87 9.55
C THR A 209 0.18 3.28 10.12
N ALA A 210 -0.96 3.98 10.04
CA ALA A 210 -1.07 5.32 10.63
C ALA A 210 -0.77 5.34 12.14
N GLU A 211 -1.10 4.27 12.86
CA GLU A 211 -0.80 4.13 14.29
C GLU A 211 0.71 3.99 14.54
N ASP A 212 1.39 3.08 13.84
CA ASP A 212 2.84 2.93 13.93
C ASP A 212 3.57 4.23 13.56
N PHE A 213 3.11 4.90 12.48
CA PHE A 213 3.69 6.16 12.00
C PHE A 213 3.56 7.28 13.04
N ILE A 214 2.38 7.45 13.63
CA ILE A 214 2.14 8.46 14.68
C ILE A 214 2.95 8.15 15.93
N ASN A 215 2.96 6.89 16.37
CA ASN A 215 3.70 6.46 17.56
C ASN A 215 5.21 6.61 17.40
N ALA A 216 5.73 6.48 16.17
CA ALA A 216 7.12 6.76 15.86
C ALA A 216 7.47 8.25 15.89
N GLY A 217 6.48 9.16 15.99
CA GLY A 217 6.68 10.61 15.92
C GLY A 217 6.53 11.20 14.51
N GLY A 218 5.86 10.49 13.61
CA GLY A 218 5.59 10.96 12.24
C GLY A 218 6.85 11.13 11.39
N MET A 219 6.81 12.09 10.47
CA MET A 219 7.95 12.38 9.59
C MET A 219 9.23 12.76 10.37
N GLU A 220 9.10 13.46 11.49
CA GLU A 220 10.25 13.85 12.32
C GLU A 220 10.87 12.65 13.04
N GLY A 221 10.03 11.74 13.53
CA GLY A 221 10.43 10.47 14.11
C GLY A 221 11.23 9.62 13.14
N LEU A 222 10.66 9.41 11.95
CA LEU A 222 11.33 8.68 10.88
C LEU A 222 12.67 9.34 10.51
N ALA A 223 12.71 10.66 10.34
CA ALA A 223 13.93 11.41 10.03
C ALA A 223 15.06 11.14 11.05
N LYS A 224 14.73 11.07 12.35
CA LYS A 224 15.69 10.74 13.40
C LYS A 224 16.22 9.32 13.25
N GLU A 225 15.38 8.35 12.88
CA GLU A 225 15.80 6.95 12.74
C GLU A 225 16.82 6.72 11.62
N SER A 226 16.73 7.43 10.49
CA SER A 226 17.69 7.25 9.40
C SER A 226 18.94 8.12 9.51
N SER A 227 19.02 9.03 10.48
CA SER A 227 20.29 9.73 10.75
C SER A 227 21.36 8.80 11.35
N SER A 228 20.99 7.56 11.69
CA SER A 228 21.92 6.46 11.96
C SER A 228 22.78 6.18 10.72
N LYS A 229 24.11 6.33 10.88
CA LYS A 229 25.19 6.43 9.88
C LYS A 229 25.25 5.39 8.74
N ASN A 230 24.36 4.40 8.70
CA ASN A 230 24.33 3.33 7.70
C ASN A 230 23.11 3.37 6.77
N ALA A 231 22.15 4.27 6.99
CA ALA A 231 21.00 4.42 6.11
C ALA A 231 21.34 5.45 5.02
N GLY A 232 21.53 5.01 3.78
CA GLY A 232 21.48 5.91 2.63
C GLY A 232 20.25 6.82 2.74
N GLY A 233 20.40 8.10 2.40
CA GLY A 233 19.46 9.18 2.72
C GLY A 233 17.98 8.89 2.43
N PHE A 234 17.11 9.67 3.07
CA PHE A 234 15.64 9.62 2.99
C PHE A 234 15.07 10.03 1.61
N ASP A 235 15.57 9.46 0.53
CA ASP A 235 15.04 9.72 -0.83
C ASP A 235 13.77 8.90 -1.12
N GLU A 236 13.20 8.21 -0.12
CA GLU A 236 12.00 7.42 -0.32
C GLU A 236 10.76 8.06 0.31
N ILE A 237 9.73 8.19 -0.52
CA ILE A 237 8.38 8.59 -0.13
C ILE A 237 7.83 7.60 0.90
N GLN A 238 7.43 8.13 2.05
CA GLN A 238 6.78 7.35 3.09
C GLN A 238 5.30 7.17 2.79
N VAL A 239 4.77 5.96 2.94
CA VAL A 239 3.37 5.62 2.69
C VAL A 239 2.69 5.32 4.02
N VAL A 240 1.63 6.04 4.35
CA VAL A 240 0.90 5.89 5.61
C VAL A 240 -0.50 5.37 5.34
N CYS A 241 -0.77 4.15 5.78
CA CYS A 241 -2.03 3.46 5.54
C CYS A 241 -2.99 3.62 6.73
N ALA A 242 -4.09 4.33 6.51
CA ALA A 242 -5.10 4.64 7.51
C ALA A 242 -6.43 3.89 7.28
N VAL A 243 -7.20 3.66 8.35
CA VAL A 243 -8.55 3.05 8.27
C VAL A 243 -9.61 4.01 8.77
N GLY A 244 -10.48 4.43 7.86
CA GLY A 244 -11.55 5.38 8.16
C GLY A 244 -11.04 6.82 8.27
N VAL A 245 -11.98 7.76 8.15
CA VAL A 245 -11.67 9.19 7.99
C VAL A 245 -11.02 9.78 9.25
N ALA A 246 -11.42 9.33 10.44
CA ALA A 246 -10.83 9.82 11.70
C ALA A 246 -9.34 9.47 11.80
N ASN A 247 -8.96 8.22 11.51
CA ASN A 247 -7.57 7.78 11.54
C ASN A 247 -6.74 8.44 10.43
N TYR A 248 -7.33 8.60 9.24
CA TYR A 248 -6.72 9.32 8.12
C TYR A 248 -6.43 10.80 8.45
N ARG A 249 -7.35 11.51 9.12
CA ARG A 249 -7.12 12.90 9.51
C ARG A 249 -6.16 13.06 10.69
N LYS A 250 -6.02 12.04 11.54
CA LYS A 250 -5.05 12.06 12.66
C LYS A 250 -3.60 12.14 12.19
N THR A 251 -3.30 11.82 10.92
CA THR A 251 -1.93 11.93 10.39
C THR A 251 -1.55 13.36 10.02
N ILE A 252 -2.51 14.27 9.85
CA ILE A 252 -2.25 15.63 9.36
C ILE A 252 -1.14 16.35 10.14
N PRO A 253 -1.16 16.40 11.50
CA PRO A 253 -0.12 17.08 12.26
C PRO A 253 1.27 16.42 12.17
N PHE A 254 1.35 15.19 11.69
CA PHE A 254 2.56 14.38 11.61
C PHE A 254 3.17 14.33 10.21
N VAL A 255 2.43 14.84 9.22
CA VAL A 255 2.77 14.79 7.79
C VAL A 255 2.90 16.19 7.19
N VAL A 256 1.91 17.06 7.46
CA VAL A 256 1.80 18.38 6.85
C VAL A 256 2.64 19.39 7.62
N LYS A 257 3.49 20.12 6.90
CA LYS A 257 4.22 21.27 7.40
C LYS A 257 3.60 22.55 6.86
N LYS A 258 3.88 23.65 7.56
CA LYS A 258 3.54 24.99 7.07
C LYS A 258 4.25 25.26 5.75
N GLY A 259 3.55 25.83 4.78
CA GLY A 259 4.06 26.09 3.46
C GLY A 259 4.08 24.89 2.51
N ASP A 260 3.60 23.71 2.93
CA ASP A 260 3.52 22.55 2.05
C ASP A 260 2.43 22.75 0.97
N ASP A 261 2.75 22.36 -0.27
CA ASP A 261 1.78 22.14 -1.33
C ASP A 261 1.17 20.74 -1.17
N LEU A 262 -0.16 20.65 -1.20
CA LEU A 262 -0.88 19.43 -0.85
C LEU A 262 -1.88 19.03 -1.94
N LEU A 263 -1.96 17.73 -2.19
CA LEU A 263 -2.97 17.13 -3.06
C LEU A 263 -3.82 16.16 -2.25
N GLU A 264 -5.14 16.32 -2.27
CA GLU A 264 -6.09 15.31 -1.83
C GLU A 264 -6.82 14.69 -3.02
N ILE A 265 -6.69 13.38 -3.21
CA ILE A 265 -7.39 12.59 -4.22
C ILE A 265 -8.60 11.89 -3.58
N GLY A 266 -9.79 12.06 -4.15
CA GLY A 266 -11.05 11.61 -3.56
C GLY A 266 -11.57 12.54 -2.46
N CYS A 267 -11.49 13.86 -2.70
CA CYS A 267 -11.78 14.89 -1.70
C CYS A 267 -13.27 14.97 -1.29
N HIS A 268 -14.18 14.36 -2.06
CA HIS A 268 -15.62 14.36 -1.85
C HIS A 268 -16.18 15.78 -1.68
N HIS A 269 -16.51 16.21 -0.46
CA HIS A 269 -17.04 17.56 -0.18
C HIS A 269 -15.97 18.52 0.39
N GLY A 270 -14.69 18.19 0.23
CA GLY A 270 -13.56 19.06 0.63
C GLY A 270 -13.27 19.15 2.13
N LYS A 271 -14.02 18.44 3.00
CA LYS A 271 -13.86 18.56 4.47
C LYS A 271 -12.44 18.29 4.96
N THR A 272 -11.75 17.30 4.37
CA THR A 272 -10.36 17.01 4.74
C THR A 272 -9.42 18.00 4.05
N THR A 273 -9.68 18.37 2.80
CA THR A 273 -8.93 19.40 2.05
C THR A 273 -8.84 20.71 2.83
N PHE A 274 -9.94 21.14 3.46
CA PHE A 274 -9.93 22.34 4.31
C PHE A 274 -9.04 22.19 5.55
N LEU A 275 -9.00 21.00 6.17
CA LEU A 275 -8.10 20.73 7.31
C LEU A 275 -6.64 20.70 6.87
N LEU A 276 -6.36 20.18 5.67
CA LEU A 276 -5.04 20.18 5.06
C LEU A 276 -4.57 21.61 4.80
N ALA A 277 -5.43 22.45 4.22
CA ALA A 277 -5.14 23.86 4.01
C ALA A 277 -4.91 24.62 5.31
N ASP A 278 -5.70 24.38 6.35
CA ASP A 278 -5.47 25.00 7.65
C ASP A 278 -4.11 24.58 8.26
N ALA A 279 -3.77 23.29 8.19
CA ALA A 279 -2.48 22.79 8.68
C ALA A 279 -1.27 23.31 7.90
N ALA A 280 -1.41 23.51 6.58
CA ALA A 280 -0.37 24.08 5.73
C ALA A 280 -0.22 25.60 5.90
N ALA A 281 -1.15 26.28 6.56
CA ALA A 281 -1.13 27.74 6.70
C ALA A 281 0.10 28.21 7.47
N GLU A 282 0.85 29.10 6.83
CA GLU A 282 1.88 29.84 7.53
C GLU A 282 1.26 30.80 8.54
N ASP A 283 2.00 31.03 9.62
CA ASP A 283 1.64 32.07 10.57
C ASP A 283 1.93 33.42 9.92
N ASN A 284 0.90 34.03 9.33
CA ASN A 284 0.98 35.30 8.61
C ASN A 284 1.56 36.44 9.48
N SER A 285 1.58 36.31 10.82
CA SER A 285 2.23 37.27 11.70
C SER A 285 3.76 37.34 11.54
N LYS A 286 4.38 36.29 10.99
CA LYS A 286 5.85 36.19 10.83
C LYS A 286 6.34 36.41 9.41
N ARG A 287 5.44 36.50 8.42
CA ARG A 287 5.82 36.88 7.05
C ARG A 287 6.25 38.34 7.05
N LYS A 288 7.57 38.58 7.02
CA LYS A 288 8.08 39.85 6.49
C LYS A 288 7.54 39.96 5.06
N ALA A 289 7.02 41.13 4.69
CA ALA A 289 6.40 41.43 3.40
C ALA A 289 7.36 41.32 2.18
N SER A 290 8.49 40.62 2.33
CA SER A 290 9.51 40.44 1.33
C SER A 290 9.27 39.17 0.53
N ILE A 291 8.94 39.39 -0.75
CA ILE A 291 9.12 38.48 -1.90
C ILE A 291 8.05 37.39 -2.02
N GLU A 292 7.17 37.58 -3.02
CA GLU A 292 6.42 36.66 -3.91
C GLU A 292 6.35 35.14 -3.61
N SER A 293 6.38 34.72 -2.35
CA SER A 293 6.06 33.34 -1.98
C SER A 293 4.56 33.16 -2.14
N SER A 294 4.18 32.53 -3.26
CA SER A 294 2.83 32.03 -3.51
C SER A 294 2.33 31.31 -2.25
N ALA A 295 1.12 31.64 -1.81
CA ALA A 295 0.49 30.95 -0.68
C ALA A 295 0.51 29.43 -0.92
N PRO A 296 0.63 28.61 0.14
CA PRO A 296 0.63 27.15 0.01
C PRO A 296 -0.61 26.70 -0.77
N PHE A 297 -0.38 25.84 -1.76
CA PHE A 297 -1.39 25.43 -2.72
C PHE A 297 -1.98 24.07 -2.35
N VAL A 298 -3.26 24.07 -1.96
CA VAL A 298 -3.97 22.83 -1.61
C VAL A 298 -5.05 22.53 -2.64
N VAL A 299 -4.94 21.38 -3.30
CA VAL A 299 -5.87 20.94 -4.33
C VAL A 299 -6.62 19.71 -3.87
N GLY A 300 -7.95 19.76 -3.90
CA GLY A 300 -8.81 18.59 -3.71
C GLY A 300 -9.37 18.12 -5.05
N VAL A 301 -9.14 16.86 -5.43
CA VAL A 301 -9.69 16.28 -6.65
C VAL A 301 -10.67 15.15 -6.39
N ASP A 302 -11.67 15.01 -7.25
CA ASP A 302 -12.64 13.92 -7.24
C ASP A 302 -13.17 13.69 -8.66
N ILE A 303 -13.54 12.45 -8.99
CA ILE A 303 -14.12 12.14 -10.30
C ILE A 303 -15.58 12.61 -10.41
N GLY A 304 -16.28 12.72 -9.26
CA GLY A 304 -17.67 13.10 -9.19
C GLY A 304 -17.86 14.60 -9.30
N LYS A 305 -18.36 15.08 -10.45
CA LYS A 305 -18.71 16.50 -10.65
C LYS A 305 -19.55 17.07 -9.51
N VAL A 306 -20.56 16.34 -9.03
CA VAL A 306 -21.45 16.79 -7.94
C VAL A 306 -20.68 16.99 -6.63
N CYS A 307 -19.67 16.15 -6.36
CA CYS A 307 -18.80 16.30 -5.19
C CYS A 307 -18.00 17.59 -5.28
N ILE A 308 -17.38 17.85 -6.44
CA ILE A 308 -16.59 19.05 -6.71
C ILE A 308 -17.43 20.32 -6.68
N ASP A 309 -18.61 20.33 -7.31
CA ASP A 309 -19.52 21.49 -7.28
C ASP A 309 -19.86 21.87 -5.83
N ARG A 310 -20.13 20.88 -4.96
CA ARG A 310 -20.42 21.10 -3.54
C ARG A 310 -19.20 21.57 -2.75
N ALA A 311 -18.02 21.03 -3.03
CA ALA A 311 -16.78 21.45 -2.39
C ALA A 311 -16.46 22.92 -2.73
N ASN A 312 -16.61 23.31 -4.00
CA ASN A 312 -16.48 24.69 -4.46
C ASN A 312 -17.51 25.63 -3.81
N GLU A 313 -18.75 25.20 -3.69
CA GLU A 313 -19.79 25.98 -3.01
C GLU A 313 -19.45 26.25 -1.55
N GLU A 314 -18.99 25.24 -0.81
CA GLU A 314 -18.56 25.43 0.58
C GLU A 314 -17.29 26.27 0.70
N ASN A 315 -16.34 26.12 -0.24
CA ASN A 315 -15.16 26.97 -0.29
C ASN A 315 -15.54 28.45 -0.44
N ARG A 316 -16.48 28.76 -1.35
CA ARG A 316 -17.00 30.11 -1.57
C ARG A 316 -17.65 30.68 -0.30
N LYS A 317 -18.52 29.90 0.36
CA LYS A 317 -19.15 30.33 1.63
C LYS A 317 -18.13 30.57 2.73
N LEU A 318 -17.08 29.76 2.82
CA LEU A 318 -15.99 29.96 3.78
C LEU A 318 -15.23 31.25 3.48
N GLN A 319 -14.91 31.51 2.21
CA GLN A 319 -14.27 32.75 1.79
C GLN A 319 -15.12 33.99 2.11
N GLU A 320 -16.42 33.95 1.83
CA GLU A 320 -17.36 35.03 2.15
C GLU A 320 -17.40 35.32 3.66
N ARG A 321 -17.47 34.27 4.51
CA ARG A 321 -17.42 34.43 5.97
C ARG A 321 -16.08 34.99 6.45
N ASN A 322 -14.97 34.59 5.83
CA ASN A 322 -13.63 34.97 6.25
C ASN A 322 -13.24 36.39 5.83
N LEU A 323 -13.81 36.91 4.74
CA LEU A 323 -13.69 38.34 4.37
C LEU A 323 -14.18 39.24 5.51
N VAL A 324 -15.19 38.79 6.26
CA VAL A 324 -15.68 39.50 7.46
C VAL A 324 -14.63 39.47 8.58
N THR A 325 -13.87 38.38 8.72
CA THR A 325 -12.92 38.19 9.83
C THR A 325 -11.47 38.61 9.51
N LYS A 326 -11.18 39.09 8.29
CA LYS A 326 -9.82 39.46 7.80
C LYS A 326 -8.74 38.38 8.00
N LYS A 327 -9.13 37.10 8.10
CA LYS A 327 -8.18 35.99 8.13
C LYS A 327 -7.86 35.61 6.69
N SER A 328 -6.60 35.78 6.28
CA SER A 328 -6.08 35.22 5.03
C SER A 328 -6.08 33.70 5.14
N HIS A 329 -7.17 33.07 4.72
CA HIS A 329 -7.20 31.62 4.61
C HIS A 329 -6.49 31.18 3.33
N ASN A 330 -5.73 30.10 3.47
CA ASN A 330 -5.12 29.37 2.38
C ASN A 330 -6.16 29.00 1.32
N GLN A 331 -5.80 29.23 0.06
CA GLN A 331 -6.65 28.91 -1.07
C GLN A 331 -6.68 27.40 -1.27
N CYS A 332 -7.86 26.79 -1.04
CA CYS A 332 -8.16 25.49 -1.62
C CYS A 332 -8.69 25.69 -3.04
N SER A 333 -8.27 24.84 -3.97
CA SER A 333 -8.93 24.63 -5.26
C SER A 333 -9.54 23.24 -5.33
N PHE A 334 -10.62 23.09 -6.10
CA PHE A 334 -11.28 21.81 -6.30
C PHE A 334 -11.49 21.52 -7.78
N GLU A 335 -11.00 20.37 -8.22
CA GLU A 335 -10.95 20.01 -9.64
C GLU A 335 -11.51 18.61 -9.89
N ILE A 336 -12.12 18.44 -11.07
CA ILE A 336 -12.61 17.12 -11.48
C ILE A 336 -11.45 16.34 -12.08
N ALA A 337 -10.91 15.37 -11.35
CA ALA A 337 -9.83 14.52 -11.86
C ALA A 337 -9.97 13.07 -11.43
N ASP A 338 -9.47 12.19 -12.29
CA ASP A 338 -9.37 10.76 -12.03
C ASP A 338 -8.01 10.46 -11.35
N ALA A 339 -8.03 9.66 -10.28
CA ALA A 339 -6.84 9.30 -9.51
C ALA A 339 -5.74 8.61 -10.35
N TRP A 340 -6.13 7.90 -11.41
CA TRP A 340 -5.24 7.20 -12.33
C TRP A 340 -4.76 8.07 -13.49
N ASN A 341 -5.34 9.26 -13.68
CA ASN A 341 -4.90 10.21 -14.71
C ASN A 341 -3.77 11.10 -14.21
N THR A 342 -2.58 10.52 -14.05
CA THR A 342 -1.37 11.22 -13.58
C THR A 342 -1.02 12.44 -14.42
N LYS A 343 -1.28 12.40 -15.73
CA LYS A 343 -1.03 13.55 -16.60
C LYS A 343 -1.86 14.76 -16.16
N HIS A 344 -3.14 14.54 -15.84
CA HIS A 344 -4.00 15.62 -15.35
C HIS A 344 -3.55 16.10 -13.97
N LEU A 345 -3.22 15.18 -13.05
CA LEU A 345 -2.70 15.55 -11.73
C LEU A 345 -1.43 16.41 -11.82
N LEU A 346 -0.51 16.07 -12.72
CA LEU A 346 0.72 16.83 -12.97
C LEU A 346 0.47 18.21 -13.60
N SER A 347 -0.64 18.40 -14.32
CA SER A 347 -1.00 19.73 -14.83
C SER A 347 -1.62 20.63 -13.76
N LEU A 348 -2.08 20.09 -12.63
CA LEU A 348 -2.56 20.89 -11.49
C LEU A 348 -1.37 21.49 -10.74
N SER A 349 -0.33 20.70 -10.51
CA SER A 349 0.98 21.13 -10.02
C SER A 349 2.02 20.05 -10.33
N SER A 350 3.24 20.48 -10.64
CA SER A 350 4.41 19.59 -10.76
C SER A 350 5.02 19.23 -9.40
N SER A 351 4.57 19.87 -8.32
CA SER A 351 5.11 19.72 -6.97
C SER A 351 3.98 19.59 -5.95
N PHE A 352 4.01 18.50 -5.19
CA PHE A 352 3.23 18.34 -3.97
C PHE A 352 4.13 17.70 -2.91
N ASN A 353 4.18 18.28 -1.70
CA ASN A 353 5.04 17.80 -0.62
C ASN A 353 4.41 16.63 0.14
N ALA A 354 3.08 16.59 0.22
CA ALA A 354 2.34 15.46 0.74
C ALA A 354 1.04 15.24 -0.03
N ILE A 355 0.68 13.96 -0.19
CA ILE A 355 -0.47 13.55 -0.97
C ILE A 355 -1.38 12.68 -0.10
N TYR A 356 -2.67 12.96 -0.15
CA TYR A 356 -3.71 12.31 0.63
C TYR A 356 -4.65 11.59 -0.34
N ILE A 357 -4.86 10.29 -0.19
CA ILE A 357 -5.65 9.45 -1.10
C ILE A 357 -6.82 8.80 -0.36
N ASP A 358 -8.04 9.19 -0.73
CA ASP A 358 -9.31 8.65 -0.27
C ASP A 358 -10.17 8.17 -1.46
N VAL A 359 -9.69 7.14 -2.14
CA VAL A 359 -10.36 6.60 -3.32
C VAL A 359 -11.14 5.34 -2.94
N GLY A 360 -12.45 5.35 -3.21
CA GLY A 360 -13.31 4.17 -3.09
C GLY A 360 -12.87 3.06 -4.05
N GLY A 361 -13.20 1.80 -3.75
CA GLY A 361 -12.88 0.66 -4.62
C GLY A 361 -11.55 -0.04 -4.31
N ILE A 362 -10.55 0.68 -3.76
CA ILE A 362 -9.26 0.10 -3.30
C ILE A 362 -9.43 -0.89 -2.13
N SER A 363 -10.65 -1.16 -1.67
CA SER A 363 -10.96 -2.13 -0.61
C SER A 363 -11.51 -3.48 -1.11
N GLY A 364 -11.45 -3.76 -2.41
CA GLY A 364 -11.85 -5.04 -3.02
C GLY A 364 -10.93 -6.24 -2.69
N SER A 365 -11.23 -7.42 -3.26
CA SER A 365 -10.42 -8.65 -3.11
C SER A 365 -8.96 -8.48 -3.51
N ASP A 366 -8.72 -7.57 -4.46
CA ASP A 366 -7.42 -7.27 -5.06
C ASP A 366 -6.96 -5.84 -4.76
N GLY A 367 -7.64 -5.16 -3.83
CA GLY A 367 -7.39 -3.76 -3.51
C GLY A 367 -5.98 -3.44 -3.02
N VAL A 368 -5.23 -4.46 -2.56
CA VAL A 368 -3.80 -4.30 -2.25
C VAL A 368 -3.00 -3.99 -3.51
N PHE A 369 -3.21 -4.74 -4.60
CA PHE A 369 -2.46 -4.55 -5.84
C PHE A 369 -2.87 -3.25 -6.54
N GLU A 370 -4.17 -2.97 -6.61
CA GLU A 370 -4.67 -1.70 -7.17
C GLU A 370 -4.13 -0.50 -6.39
N GLY A 371 -4.19 -0.56 -5.06
CA GLY A 371 -3.69 0.49 -4.18
C GLY A 371 -2.19 0.70 -4.29
N LEU A 372 -1.40 -0.38 -4.33
CA LEU A 372 0.05 -0.30 -4.50
C LEU A 372 0.46 0.21 -5.89
N SER A 373 -0.30 -0.15 -6.93
CA SER A 373 -0.08 0.34 -8.29
C SER A 373 -0.31 1.84 -8.35
N LEU A 374 -1.41 2.33 -7.77
CA LEU A 374 -1.69 3.77 -7.66
C LEU A 374 -0.60 4.49 -6.85
N ILE A 375 -0.22 3.96 -5.69
CA ILE A 375 0.85 4.54 -4.86
C ILE A 375 2.15 4.64 -5.67
N ARG A 376 2.57 3.57 -6.36
CA ARG A 376 3.81 3.58 -7.17
C ARG A 376 3.72 4.59 -8.30
N GLN A 377 2.58 4.67 -8.99
CA GLN A 377 2.35 5.64 -10.06
C GLN A 377 2.50 7.08 -9.54
N ILE A 378 1.86 7.41 -8.42
CA ILE A 378 1.93 8.73 -7.79
C ILE A 378 3.33 9.00 -7.23
N SER A 379 3.97 8.03 -6.58
CA SER A 379 5.34 8.15 -6.08
C SER A 379 6.33 8.42 -7.20
N CYS A 380 6.19 7.79 -8.36
CA CYS A 380 7.03 8.08 -9.52
C CYS A 380 6.80 9.52 -10.04
N ALA A 381 5.53 9.93 -10.17
CA ALA A 381 5.15 11.23 -10.69
C ALA A 381 5.67 12.40 -9.83
N TYR A 382 5.70 12.21 -8.52
CA TYR A 382 6.11 13.23 -7.54
C TYR A 382 7.39 12.86 -6.79
N SER A 383 8.23 11.99 -7.36
CA SER A 383 9.45 11.48 -6.73
C SER A 383 10.44 12.56 -6.30
N ALA A 384 10.44 13.72 -6.96
CA ALA A 384 11.32 14.83 -6.65
C ALA A 384 10.82 15.72 -5.49
N THR A 385 9.55 15.65 -5.11
CA THR A 385 8.90 16.67 -4.26
C THR A 385 8.08 16.09 -3.11
N ALA A 386 7.40 14.97 -3.34
CA ALA A 386 6.61 14.31 -2.31
C ALA A 386 7.52 13.66 -1.27
N ARG A 387 7.16 13.83 0.00
CA ARG A 387 7.80 13.17 1.14
C ARG A 387 6.92 12.06 1.70
N CYS A 388 5.60 12.22 1.58
CA CYS A 388 4.64 11.31 2.18
C CYS A 388 3.36 11.18 1.34
N ILE A 389 2.85 9.95 1.25
CA ILE A 389 1.53 9.63 0.72
C ILE A 389 0.71 8.98 1.83
N VAL A 390 -0.40 9.59 2.22
CA VAL A 390 -1.35 9.02 3.18
C VAL A 390 -2.51 8.40 2.42
N VAL A 391 -2.85 7.13 2.67
CA VAL A 391 -3.90 6.42 1.96
C VAL A 391 -4.95 5.88 2.92
N LYS A 392 -6.22 6.22 2.71
CA LYS A 392 -7.36 5.67 3.45
C LYS A 392 -7.78 4.32 2.84
N SER A 393 -7.07 3.25 3.18
CA SER A 393 -7.41 1.89 2.73
C SER A 393 -7.16 0.84 3.80
N ARG A 394 -8.19 0.02 4.05
CA ARG A 394 -8.09 -1.08 5.00
C ARG A 394 -7.15 -2.17 4.54
N CYS A 395 -7.20 -2.57 3.27
CA CYS A 395 -6.36 -3.65 2.76
C CYS A 395 -4.88 -3.23 2.75
N LEU A 396 -4.57 -1.96 2.47
CA LEU A 396 -3.21 -1.44 2.53
C LEU A 396 -2.73 -1.25 3.98
N ARG A 397 -3.63 -0.93 4.93
CA ARG A 397 -3.28 -0.97 6.35
C ARG A 397 -2.93 -2.38 6.78
N ASP A 398 -3.78 -3.34 6.43
CA ASP A 398 -3.57 -4.75 6.75
C ASP A 398 -2.25 -5.25 6.12
N HIS A 399 -1.96 -4.85 4.87
CA HIS A 399 -0.65 -5.06 4.21
C HIS A 399 0.49 -4.44 5.02
N ALA A 400 0.44 -3.15 5.32
CA ALA A 400 1.46 -2.45 6.11
C ALA A 400 1.75 -3.13 7.46
N SER A 401 0.73 -3.69 8.10
CA SER A 401 0.90 -4.40 9.38
C SER A 401 1.59 -5.76 9.25
N MET A 402 1.58 -6.37 8.06
CA MET A 402 2.17 -7.69 7.81
C MET A 402 3.65 -7.60 7.46
N TRP A 403 4.05 -6.59 6.69
CA TRP A 403 5.43 -6.44 6.22
C TRP A 403 6.27 -5.66 7.25
N MET A 404 7.38 -6.25 7.67
CA MET A 404 8.28 -5.66 8.66
C MET A 404 9.70 -5.63 8.09
N HIS A 405 10.35 -4.48 8.18
CA HIS A 405 11.79 -4.39 7.93
C HIS A 405 12.57 -5.14 9.04
N SER A 406 13.66 -5.82 8.68
CA SER A 406 14.59 -6.51 9.60
C SER A 406 15.00 -5.65 10.81
N ASP A 407 15.39 -4.39 10.59
CA ASP A 407 15.73 -3.42 11.65
C ASP A 407 14.69 -3.35 12.79
N ARG A 408 13.39 -3.42 12.51
CA ARG A 408 12.34 -3.35 13.54
C ARG A 408 12.31 -4.61 14.40
N VAL A 409 12.71 -5.74 13.83
CA VAL A 409 12.77 -7.04 14.50
C VAL A 409 14.05 -7.15 15.32
N LEU A 410 15.20 -6.81 14.72
CA LEU A 410 16.52 -7.00 15.32
C LEU A 410 16.89 -5.96 16.42
N ARG A 411 16.10 -4.90 16.58
CA ARG A 411 16.26 -3.91 17.68
C ARG A 411 15.63 -4.37 19.00
N LYS A 412 14.78 -5.40 18.97
CA LYS A 412 14.17 -6.00 20.18
C LYS A 412 15.09 -7.10 20.71
#